data_AF-A0A382W3P7-F1
#
_entry.id   AF-A0A382W3P7-F1
#
_cell.length_a   1.000
_cell.length_b   1.000
_cell.length_c   1.000
_cell.angle_alpha   90.00
_cell.angle_beta   90.00
_cell.angle_gamma   90.00
#
_symmetry.space_group_name_H-M   'P 1'
#
loop_
_entity.id
_entity.type
_entity.pdbx_description
1 polymer ?
#
loop_
_entity_poly.entity_id
_entity_poly.type
_entity_poly.pdbx_seq_one_letter_code
_entity_poly.pdbx_strand_id
1 'polypeptide(L)' 'MTTYTAPIEDMMFLYEKLRNNKNYNELEKYKEVTPDLVKNILEEAAKINQNIILPLAKL' A
#
# COMPACT_ATOMS: atom_id res chain seq x y z
N MET A 1 -7.62 -17.45 16.35
CA MET A 1 -6.54 -16.45 16.47
C MET A 1 -6.82 -15.34 15.49
N THR A 2 -6.84 -14.09 15.93
CA THR A 2 -6.95 -12.93 15.04
C THR A 2 -5.68 -12.81 14.21
N THR A 3 -5.76 -13.13 12.91
CA THR A 3 -4.69 -12.95 11.93
C THR A 3 -5.00 -11.71 11.11
N TYR A 4 -4.03 -10.80 10.97
CA TYR A 4 -4.13 -9.66 10.07
C TYR A 4 -3.23 -9.91 8.87
N THR A 5 -3.82 -9.85 7.68
CA THR A 5 -3.13 -9.90 6.40
C THR A 5 -3.56 -8.69 5.62
N ALA A 6 -2.63 -7.82 5.27
CA ALA A 6 -2.94 -6.63 4.50
C ALA A 6 -3.29 -7.02 3.04
N PRO A 7 -4.37 -6.47 2.46
CA PRO A 7 -4.77 -6.75 1.08
C PRO A 7 -3.93 -5.92 0.08
N ILE A 8 -2.64 -6.23 -0.03
CA ILE A 8 -1.69 -5.48 -0.87
C ILE A 8 -2.09 -5.53 -2.35
N GLU A 9 -2.56 -6.69 -2.82
CA GLU A 9 -3.01 -6.86 -4.22
C GLU A 9 -4.20 -5.95 -4.55
N ASP A 10 -5.19 -5.86 -3.66
CA ASP A 10 -6.33 -4.96 -3.84
C ASP A 10 -5.87 -3.49 -3.81
N MET A 11 -4.97 -3.12 -2.90
CA MET A 11 -4.43 -1.76 -2.85
C MET A 11 -3.65 -1.38 -4.11
N MET A 12 -2.86 -2.32 -4.66
CA MET A 12 -2.16 -2.15 -5.93
C MET A 12 -3.13 -2.10 -7.12
N PHE A 13 -4.21 -2.89 -7.09
CA PHE A 13 -5.26 -2.82 -8.10
C PHE A 13 -5.91 -1.44 -8.15
N LEU A 14 -6.28 -0.86 -6.99
CA LEU A 14 -6.81 0.50 -6.92
C LEU A 14 -5.78 1.51 -7.44
N TYR A 15 -4.52 1.35 -7.03
CA TYR A 15 -3.42 2.20 -7.48
C TYR A 15 -3.20 2.15 -8.99
N GLU A 16 -3.33 1.00 -9.65
CA GLU A 16 -3.10 0.90 -11.09
C GLU A 16 -4.35 1.22 -11.92
N LYS A 17 -5.53 0.81 -11.45
CA LYS A 17 -6.78 0.89 -12.21
C LYS A 17 -7.57 2.15 -11.94
N LEU A 18 -7.58 2.66 -10.70
CA LEU A 18 -8.34 3.87 -10.34
C LEU A 18 -7.49 5.14 -10.37
N ARG A 19 -6.17 5.05 -10.16
CA ARG A 19 -5.28 6.21 -10.26
C ARG A 19 -5.10 6.71 -11.70
N ASN A 20 -5.60 5.97 -12.70
CA ASN A 20 -5.45 6.29 -14.13
C ASN A 20 -6.34 7.47 -14.56
N ASN A 21 -6.16 8.62 -13.91
CA ASN A 21 -6.79 9.89 -14.21
C ASN A 21 -5.73 10.84 -14.77
N LYS A 22 -5.99 11.43 -15.94
CA LYS A 22 -5.08 12.34 -16.66
C LYS A 22 -4.52 13.45 -15.75
N ASN A 23 -5.32 13.94 -14.80
CA ASN A 23 -4.92 15.03 -13.90
C ASN A 23 -3.90 14.62 -12.82
N TYR A 24 -3.78 13.35 -12.45
CA TYR A 24 -2.87 12.89 -11.38
C TYR A 24 -1.53 12.41 -11.90
N ASN A 25 -1.50 11.84 -13.11
CA ASN A 25 -0.29 11.29 -13.72
C ASN A 25 0.61 12.37 -14.35
N GLU A 26 0.06 13.56 -14.66
CA GLU A 26 0.80 14.67 -15.25
C GLU A 26 1.49 15.58 -14.23
N LEU A 27 1.22 15.37 -12.93
CA LEU A 27 1.85 16.13 -11.85
C LEU A 27 3.31 15.71 -11.69
N GLU A 28 4.25 16.64 -11.84
CA GLU A 28 5.70 16.38 -11.79
C GLU A 28 6.15 15.63 -10.52
N LYS A 29 5.56 15.95 -9.36
CA LYS A 29 5.87 15.31 -8.07
C LYS A 29 5.57 13.81 -8.04
N TYR A 30 4.69 13.33 -8.92
CA TYR A 30 4.27 11.94 -8.96
C TYR A 30 5.05 11.09 -9.97
N LYS A 31 5.94 11.72 -10.77
CA LYS A 31 6.81 11.01 -11.72
C LYS A 31 7.86 10.14 -11.02
N GLU A 32 8.25 10.51 -9.81
CA GLU A 32 9.20 9.74 -8.99
C GLU A 32 8.54 8.54 -8.29
N VAL A 33 7.21 8.54 -8.19
CA VAL A 33 6.45 7.48 -7.52
C VAL A 33 6.17 6.35 -8.50
N THR A 34 7.08 5.38 -8.54
CA THR A 34 6.91 4.18 -9.36
C THR A 34 5.97 3.16 -8.69
N PRO A 35 5.25 2.33 -9.47
CA PRO A 35 4.43 1.24 -8.92
C PRO A 35 5.23 0.29 -8.01
N ASP A 36 6.49 0.03 -8.35
CA ASP A 36 7.39 -0.81 -7.57
C ASP A 36 7.68 -0.19 -6.19
N LEU A 37 7.97 1.11 -6.14
CA LEU A 37 8.17 1.83 -4.89
C LEU A 37 6.93 1.74 -3.98
N VAL A 38 5.74 1.91 -4.56
CA VAL A 38 4.48 1.83 -3.81
C VAL A 38 4.25 0.42 -3.29
N LYS A 39 4.48 -0.60 -4.11
CA LYS A 39 4.36 -2.00 -3.69
C LYS A 39 5.30 -2.32 -2.53
N ASN A 40 6.58 -1.93 -2.63
CA ASN A 40 7.56 -2.17 -1.58
C ASN A 40 7.17 -1.49 -0.26
N ILE A 41 6.64 -0.25 -0.32
CA ILE A 41 6.15 0.45 0.88
C ILE A 41 4.95 -0.28 1.50
N LEU A 42 4.00 -0.74 0.68
CA LEU A 42 2.82 -1.46 1.17
C LEU A 42 3.19 -2.81 1.81
N GLU A 43 4.19 -3.52 1.27
CA GLU A 43 4.71 -4.75 1.85
C GLU A 43 5.37 -4.53 3.22
N GLU A 44 6.20 -3.49 3.35
CA GLU A 44 6.81 -3.17 4.64
C GLU A 44 5.77 -2.70 5.66
N ALA A 45 4.79 -1.88 5.24
CA ALA A 45 3.68 -1.48 6.10
C ALA A 45 2.83 -2.67 6.56
N ALA A 46 2.61 -3.65 5.68
CA ALA A 46 1.92 -4.90 6.03
C ALA A 46 2.67 -5.69 7.11
N LYS A 47 4.00 -5.83 6.98
CA LYS A 47 4.84 -6.48 7.98
C LYS A 47 4.78 -5.78 9.33
N ILE A 48 4.83 -4.44 9.35
CA ILE A 48 4.70 -3.64 10.58
C ILE A 48 3.34 -3.89 11.23
N ASN A 49 2.26 -3.84 10.45
CA ASN A 49 0.92 -4.05 10.98
C ASN A 49 0.72 -5.47 11.53
N GLN A 50 1.29 -6.47 10.87
CA GLN A 50 1.19 -7.86 11.30
C GLN A 50 2.06 -8.17 12.54
N ASN A 51 3.28 -7.63 12.61
CA ASN A 51 4.27 -8.00 13.62
C ASN A 51 4.26 -7.08 14.86
N ILE A 52 3.78 -5.85 14.71
CA ILE A 52 3.82 -4.85 15.79
C ILE A 52 2.41 -4.40 16.17
N ILE A 53 1.62 -3.89 15.21
CA ILE A 53 0.30 -3.32 15.53
C ILE A 53 -0.70 -4.40 15.96
N LEU A 54 -0.75 -5.54 15.26
CA LEU A 54 -1.68 -6.62 15.59
C LEU A 54 -1.45 -7.20 17.00
N PRO A 55 -0.21 -7.45 17.46
CA PRO A 55 0.04 -7.82 18.86
C PRO A 55 -0.38 -6.74 19.85
N LEU A 56 -0.13 -5.47 19.57
CA LEU A 56 -0.50 -4.35 20.44
C LEU A 56 -2.01 -4.12 20.51
N ALA A 57 -2.74 -4.33 19.43
CA ALA A 57 -4.20 -4.15 19.37
C ALA A 57 -4.99 -5.27 20.07
N LYS A 58 -4.31 -6.36 20.49
CA LYS A 58 -4.91 -7.45 21.26
C LYS A 58 -4.78 -7.28 22.78
N LEU A 59 -4.00 -6.30 23.24
CA LEU A 59 -4.00 -5.84 24.63
C LEU A 59 -5.28 -5.05 24.94
#